data_AF-A0A1A8RX12-F1
#
_entry.id   AF-A0A1A8RX12-F1
#
_cell.length_a   1.000
_cell.length_b   1.000
_cell.length_c   1.000
_cell.angle_alpha   90.00
_cell.angle_beta   90.00
_cell.angle_gamma   90.00
#
_symmetry.space_group_name_H-M   'P 1'
#
loop_
_entity.id
_entity.type
_entity.pdbx_description
1 polymer ?
#
loop_
_entity_poly.entity_id
_entity_poly.type
_entity_poly.pdbx_seq_one_letter_code
_entity_poly.pdbx_strand_id
1 'polypeptide(L)'
;MLSARALKVGFTLITAAKAMSSEAATGPCELQVSGNQRKLQRLLAVPGCVPNRENDLLLLRPDTDGESCSEAKKSDNKHVVFFHGDIQNFQEEMFLQPEAAQWASWSLEQVALVLGRRFPHRFIWVVRASRMYLHKFSCYQNFVESNVFGAPEHGPYSADCGAFCQLRALLSHGMDRAKLPNPLQPAGAADPGFSLILVGFSKGCVVLNQLVYELPGARSDPQMSTFVKRISDVFWLDGGHPGGSETWVTDKEALKELGASGVSVHAHVTPYEVCDPMRAWVGQEHQHFIKTLEEFGLCPSNKLHFEDEPASIENHFRVILEF
;
A
#
# COMPACT_ATOMS: atom_id res chain seq x y z
N MET A 1 45.01 -54.88 -34.98
CA MET A 1 45.70 -53.61 -35.31
C MET A 1 44.94 -52.96 -36.46
N LEU A 2 44.53 -51.69 -36.31
CA LEU A 2 44.29 -50.66 -37.35
C LEU A 2 43.37 -51.04 -38.55
N SER A 3 42.43 -50.24 -39.05
CA SER A 3 41.98 -48.88 -38.77
C SER A 3 40.70 -48.71 -39.63
N ALA A 4 39.60 -48.26 -39.04
CA ALA A 4 38.38 -47.93 -39.78
C ALA A 4 38.43 -46.44 -40.16
N ARG A 5 38.47 -46.15 -41.47
CA ARG A 5 38.30 -44.80 -42.02
C ARG A 5 36.81 -44.48 -42.13
N ALA A 6 36.33 -43.55 -41.32
CA ALA A 6 35.02 -42.92 -41.49
C ALA A 6 35.16 -41.65 -42.35
N LEU A 7 34.32 -41.56 -43.39
CA LEU A 7 34.19 -40.39 -44.27
C LEU A 7 33.31 -39.32 -43.61
N LYS A 8 33.81 -38.08 -43.61
CA LYS A 8 33.12 -36.87 -43.16
C LYS A 8 32.07 -36.44 -44.20
N VAL A 9 30.87 -36.10 -43.72
CA VAL A 9 29.94 -35.22 -44.45
C VAL A 9 29.71 -34.00 -43.56
N GLY A 10 30.15 -32.85 -44.06
CA GLY A 10 29.97 -31.56 -43.41
C GLY A 10 28.63 -30.94 -43.82
N PHE A 11 27.92 -30.39 -42.85
CA PHE A 11 26.89 -29.38 -43.07
C PHE A 11 27.29 -28.13 -42.28
N THR A 12 27.59 -27.06 -43.02
CA THR A 12 27.89 -25.74 -42.47
C THR A 12 26.58 -24.96 -42.39
N LEU A 13 26.06 -24.75 -41.18
CA LEU A 13 24.99 -23.79 -40.91
C LEU A 13 25.64 -22.46 -40.52
N ILE A 14 25.59 -21.49 -41.43
CA ILE A 14 26.00 -20.10 -41.15
C ILE A 14 24.82 -19.43 -40.44
N THR A 15 24.90 -19.30 -39.12
CA THR A 15 23.96 -18.45 -38.37
C THR A 15 24.58 -17.07 -38.22
N ALA A 16 24.05 -16.09 -38.94
CA ALA A 16 24.44 -14.69 -38.79
C ALA A 16 23.90 -14.14 -37.46
N ALA A 17 24.79 -13.97 -36.48
CA ALA A 17 24.49 -13.23 -35.26
C ALA A 17 24.54 -11.74 -35.56
N LYS A 18 23.38 -11.07 -35.59
CA LYS A 18 23.30 -9.61 -35.56
C LYS A 18 23.18 -9.19 -34.10
N ALA A 19 24.25 -8.59 -33.56
CA ALA A 19 24.24 -7.95 -32.26
C ALA A 19 23.18 -6.84 -32.25
N MET A 20 22.18 -6.96 -31.38
CA MET A 20 21.29 -5.86 -31.03
C MET A 20 21.67 -5.40 -29.62
N SER A 21 22.34 -4.27 -29.54
CA SER A 21 22.51 -3.51 -28.31
C SER A 21 21.13 -3.12 -27.79
N SER A 22 20.79 -3.60 -26.59
CA SER A 22 19.62 -3.16 -25.84
C SER A 22 20.01 -1.90 -25.08
N GLU A 23 19.61 -0.74 -25.58
CA GLU A 23 19.49 0.45 -24.75
C GLU A 23 18.21 0.31 -23.93
N ALA A 24 18.38 0.27 -22.60
CA ALA A 24 17.29 0.22 -21.65
C ALA A 24 16.46 1.51 -21.76
N ALA A 25 15.25 1.39 -22.30
CA ALA A 25 14.27 2.46 -22.27
C ALA A 25 13.66 2.55 -20.87
N THR A 26 14.26 3.37 -20.00
CA THR A 26 13.62 3.87 -18.78
C THR A 26 12.60 4.94 -19.18
N GLY A 27 11.40 4.50 -19.58
CA GLY A 27 10.25 5.37 -19.83
C GLY A 27 9.04 4.87 -19.03
N PRO A 28 8.18 5.76 -18.49
CA PRO A 28 6.99 5.34 -17.75
C PRO A 28 6.04 4.57 -18.68
N CYS A 29 5.66 3.37 -18.28
CA CYS A 29 4.63 2.59 -18.96
C CYS A 29 3.25 3.16 -18.59
N GLU A 30 2.58 3.76 -19.55
CA GLU A 30 1.23 4.33 -19.39
C GLU A 30 0.20 3.33 -19.88
N LEU A 31 -0.56 2.72 -18.97
CA LEU A 31 -1.72 1.91 -19.32
C LEU A 31 -2.95 2.82 -19.44
N GLN A 32 -3.38 3.05 -20.68
CA GLN A 32 -4.68 3.66 -20.96
C GLN A 32 -5.77 2.59 -20.84
N VAL A 33 -6.63 2.71 -19.84
CA VAL A 33 -7.86 1.91 -19.75
C VAL A 33 -8.96 2.67 -20.50
N SER A 34 -9.57 2.01 -21.49
CA SER A 34 -10.61 2.58 -22.35
C SER A 34 -11.88 2.94 -21.54
N GLY A 35 -12.35 4.18 -21.69
CA GLY A 35 -13.63 4.70 -21.17
C GLY A 35 -13.49 5.62 -19.95
N ASN A 36 -13.46 6.94 -20.19
CA ASN A 36 -13.27 8.06 -19.25
C ASN A 36 -11.88 8.17 -18.56
N GLN A 37 -11.32 9.38 -18.60
CA GLN A 37 -9.88 9.68 -18.65
C GLN A 37 -9.13 9.57 -17.31
N ARG A 38 -9.17 8.41 -16.65
CA ARG A 38 -8.33 8.17 -15.47
C ARG A 38 -7.02 7.50 -15.86
N LYS A 39 -5.94 8.29 -15.83
CA LYS A 39 -4.59 7.82 -16.17
C LYS A 39 -3.91 7.18 -14.97
N LEU A 40 -3.77 5.86 -15.00
CA LEU A 40 -2.91 5.10 -14.11
C LEU A 40 -1.45 5.26 -14.56
N GLN A 41 -0.57 5.57 -13.62
CA GLN A 41 0.87 5.69 -13.87
C GLN A 41 1.63 4.85 -12.86
N ARG A 42 2.46 3.92 -13.34
CA ARG A 42 3.38 3.17 -12.51
C ARG A 42 4.70 3.91 -12.37
N LEU A 43 5.18 4.04 -11.14
CA LEU A 43 6.49 4.61 -10.79
C LEU A 43 7.31 3.50 -10.13
N LEU A 44 8.34 3.03 -10.82
CA LEU A 44 9.19 1.95 -10.33
C LEU A 44 10.27 2.50 -9.40
N ALA A 45 10.66 1.72 -8.39
CA ALA A 45 11.81 2.01 -7.53
C ALA A 45 11.82 3.45 -7.00
N VAL A 46 10.70 3.92 -6.44
CA VAL A 46 10.62 5.25 -5.82
C VAL A 46 11.41 5.21 -4.52
N PRO A 47 12.38 6.14 -4.30
CA PRO A 47 13.26 6.06 -3.15
C PRO A 47 12.52 6.48 -1.89
N GLY A 48 12.84 5.80 -0.81
CA GLY A 48 12.38 6.11 0.53
C GLY A 48 13.29 7.10 1.26
N CYS A 49 13.25 7.03 2.59
CA CYS A 49 14.02 7.91 3.47
C CYS A 49 15.50 7.54 3.57
N VAL A 50 15.82 6.25 3.43
CA VAL A 50 17.20 5.73 3.47
C VAL A 50 17.61 5.14 2.13
N PRO A 51 18.92 5.12 1.82
CA PRO A 51 19.43 4.45 0.62
C PRO A 51 18.96 2.99 0.54
N ASN A 52 18.62 2.53 -0.66
CA ASN A 52 18.16 1.17 -0.98
C ASN A 52 16.79 0.75 -0.42
N ARG A 53 16.06 1.61 0.30
CA ARG A 53 14.64 1.37 0.59
C ARG A 53 13.81 1.99 -0.51
N GLU A 54 13.39 1.19 -1.47
CA GLU A 54 12.58 1.64 -2.60
C GLU A 54 11.27 0.86 -2.67
N ASN A 55 10.21 1.52 -3.14
CA ASN A 55 8.93 0.90 -3.39
C ASN A 55 8.43 1.26 -4.79
N ASP A 56 7.76 0.31 -5.44
CA ASP A 56 6.97 0.64 -6.64
C ASP A 56 5.65 1.28 -6.20
N LEU A 57 5.29 2.37 -6.86
CA LEU A 57 4.04 3.08 -6.64
C LEU A 57 3.15 3.00 -7.87
N LEU A 58 1.85 2.92 -7.66
CA LEU A 58 0.85 3.14 -8.70
C LEU A 58 0.05 4.38 -8.35
N LEU A 59 0.04 5.36 -9.26
CA LEU A 59 -0.67 6.61 -9.12
C LEU A 59 -1.90 6.62 -10.01
N LEU A 60 -3.08 6.85 -9.42
CA LEU A 60 -4.28 7.26 -10.13
C LEU A 60 -4.53 8.75 -9.89
N ARG A 61 -4.65 9.52 -10.98
CA ARG A 61 -5.04 10.93 -10.90
C ARG A 61 -6.56 11.08 -10.71
N PRO A 62 -7.01 12.14 -10.02
CA PRO A 62 -8.43 12.43 -9.88
C PRO A 62 -9.09 12.65 -11.24
N ASP A 63 -10.40 12.45 -11.30
CA ASP A 63 -11.19 12.75 -12.50
C ASP A 63 -11.26 14.26 -12.69
N THR A 64 -10.82 14.77 -13.85
CA THR A 64 -10.89 16.19 -14.19
C THR A 64 -12.04 16.52 -15.14
N ASP A 65 -12.94 15.57 -15.40
CA ASP A 65 -14.07 15.75 -16.32
C ASP A 65 -15.05 16.80 -15.75
N GLY A 66 -14.95 18.06 -16.21
CA GLY A 66 -16.05 19.02 -16.18
C GLY A 66 -15.83 20.39 -15.51
N GLU A 67 -14.68 20.69 -14.90
CA GLU A 67 -14.45 22.03 -14.34
C GLU A 67 -13.98 23.02 -15.43
N SER A 68 -14.97 23.59 -16.13
CA SER A 68 -14.78 24.78 -16.96
C SER A 68 -14.26 25.95 -16.13
N CYS A 69 -13.30 26.68 -16.70
CA CYS A 69 -12.66 27.88 -16.18
C CYS A 69 -13.61 28.80 -15.36
N SER A 70 -13.50 28.77 -14.03
CA SER A 70 -13.80 29.93 -13.18
C SER A 70 -13.10 29.82 -11.83
N GLU A 71 -12.14 30.72 -11.62
CA GLU A 71 -11.46 31.03 -10.36
C GLU A 71 -10.63 29.90 -9.73
N ALA A 72 -9.30 30.10 -9.71
CA ALA A 72 -8.37 29.40 -8.85
C ALA A 72 -8.82 29.46 -7.37
N LYS A 73 -9.61 28.47 -6.93
CA LYS A 73 -10.05 28.32 -5.54
C LYS A 73 -9.34 27.11 -4.94
N LYS A 74 -8.25 27.41 -4.22
CA LYS A 74 -7.45 26.53 -3.34
C LYS A 74 -7.01 25.20 -3.94
N SER A 75 -5.70 25.04 -4.09
CA SER A 75 -5.01 23.79 -4.42
C SER A 75 -5.54 22.60 -3.59
N ASP A 76 -6.39 21.78 -4.18
CA ASP A 76 -6.86 20.52 -3.57
C ASP A 76 -5.76 19.46 -3.70
N ASN A 77 -4.75 19.56 -2.84
CA ASN A 77 -3.64 18.60 -2.74
C ASN A 77 -4.07 17.44 -1.83
N LYS A 78 -5.10 16.71 -2.26
CA LYS A 78 -5.76 15.66 -1.47
C LYS A 78 -5.32 14.27 -1.92
N HIS A 79 -4.84 13.46 -0.98
CA HIS A 79 -4.24 12.17 -1.25
C HIS A 79 -4.93 11.04 -0.50
N VAL A 80 -4.89 9.85 -1.09
CA VAL A 80 -5.18 8.56 -0.44
C VAL A 80 -3.99 7.66 -0.70
N VAL A 81 -3.45 7.05 0.35
CA VAL A 81 -2.43 6.01 0.24
C VAL A 81 -3.04 4.68 0.63
N PHE A 82 -2.84 3.68 -0.22
CA PHE A 82 -3.33 2.32 -0.03
C PHE A 82 -2.15 1.34 0.09
N PHE A 83 -2.18 0.54 1.15
CA PHE A 83 -1.31 -0.60 1.38
C PHE A 83 -2.11 -1.89 1.17
N HIS A 84 -1.68 -2.71 0.20
CA HIS A 84 -2.38 -3.90 -0.23
C HIS A 84 -2.14 -5.12 0.67
N GLY A 85 -2.98 -6.13 0.48
CA GLY A 85 -2.95 -7.41 1.19
C GLY A 85 -2.06 -8.45 0.57
N ASP A 86 -2.07 -9.65 1.14
CA ASP A 86 -1.50 -10.85 0.50
C ASP A 86 -2.25 -11.16 -0.81
N ILE A 87 -1.61 -11.93 -1.70
CA ILE A 87 -2.05 -12.30 -3.06
C ILE A 87 -2.07 -11.13 -4.06
N GLN A 88 -2.45 -9.93 -3.63
CA GLN A 88 -2.52 -8.76 -4.50
C GLN A 88 -1.13 -8.36 -5.00
N ASN A 89 -1.04 -8.10 -6.30
CA ASN A 89 0.15 -7.57 -6.95
C ASN A 89 -0.27 -6.83 -8.25
N PHE A 90 0.70 -6.32 -9.00
CA PHE A 90 0.44 -5.83 -10.35
C PHE A 90 -0.23 -6.93 -11.19
N GLN A 91 -1.20 -6.54 -12.01
CA GLN A 91 -2.05 -7.49 -12.72
C GLN A 91 -1.24 -8.50 -13.57
N GLU A 92 -0.21 -8.01 -14.26
CA GLU A 92 0.68 -8.86 -15.06
C GLU A 92 1.42 -9.90 -14.21
N GLU A 93 1.90 -9.52 -13.02
CA GLU A 93 2.57 -10.42 -12.08
C GLU A 93 1.61 -11.47 -11.52
N MET A 94 0.36 -11.08 -11.24
CA MET A 94 -0.67 -12.01 -10.78
C MET A 94 -1.00 -13.07 -11.85
N PHE A 95 -1.05 -12.70 -13.12
CA PHE A 95 -1.32 -13.64 -14.21
C PHE A 95 -0.21 -14.67 -14.44
N LEU A 96 1.02 -14.40 -13.98
CA LEU A 96 2.12 -15.37 -14.05
C LEU A 96 1.98 -16.51 -13.03
N GLN A 97 1.10 -16.38 -12.02
CA GLN A 97 0.95 -17.33 -10.93
C GLN A 97 -0.49 -17.88 -10.89
N PRO A 98 -0.72 -19.19 -11.13
CA PRO A 98 -2.07 -19.76 -11.18
C PRO A 98 -2.93 -19.44 -9.95
N GLU A 99 -2.35 -19.48 -8.76
CA GLU A 99 -3.05 -19.23 -7.51
C GLU A 99 -3.49 -17.76 -7.36
N ALA A 100 -2.74 -16.81 -7.94
CA ALA A 100 -3.05 -15.39 -7.91
C ALA A 100 -3.91 -14.95 -9.10
N ALA A 101 -3.79 -15.62 -10.26
CA ALA A 101 -4.48 -15.26 -11.49
C ALA A 101 -6.01 -15.22 -11.35
N GLN A 102 -6.59 -16.14 -10.55
CA GLN A 102 -8.02 -16.15 -10.26
C GLN A 102 -8.49 -14.89 -9.48
N TRP A 103 -7.57 -14.20 -8.80
CA TRP A 103 -7.83 -12.98 -8.03
C TRP A 103 -7.45 -11.71 -8.79
N ALA A 104 -7.21 -11.77 -10.11
CA ALA A 104 -6.77 -10.61 -10.90
C ALA A 104 -7.77 -9.44 -10.92
N SER A 105 -9.03 -9.65 -10.54
CA SER A 105 -10.01 -8.58 -10.29
C SER A 105 -9.66 -7.70 -9.07
N TRP A 106 -8.74 -8.16 -8.24
CA TRP A 106 -8.21 -7.48 -7.06
C TRP A 106 -6.75 -7.05 -7.23
N SER A 107 -6.27 -6.94 -8.47
CA SER A 107 -4.93 -6.40 -8.74
C SER A 107 -4.78 -4.96 -8.24
N LEU A 108 -3.54 -4.50 -8.09
CA LEU A 108 -3.27 -3.13 -7.63
C LEU A 108 -3.93 -2.08 -8.54
N GLU A 109 -3.98 -2.33 -9.85
CA GLU A 109 -4.68 -1.49 -10.82
C GLU A 109 -6.19 -1.45 -10.57
N GLN A 110 -6.83 -2.60 -10.35
CA GLN A 110 -8.27 -2.66 -10.11
C GLN A 110 -8.64 -1.98 -8.79
N VAL A 111 -7.86 -2.21 -7.73
CA VAL A 111 -8.06 -1.55 -6.44
C VAL A 111 -7.88 -0.04 -6.54
N ALA A 112 -6.88 0.44 -7.28
CA ALA A 112 -6.71 1.87 -7.51
C ALA A 112 -7.95 2.49 -8.17
N LEU A 113 -8.57 1.80 -9.14
CA LEU A 113 -9.81 2.26 -9.78
C LEU A 113 -11.00 2.26 -8.83
N VAL A 114 -11.16 1.23 -7.98
CA VAL A 114 -12.19 1.18 -6.93
C VAL A 114 -12.05 2.36 -5.98
N LEU A 115 -10.84 2.57 -5.44
CA LEU A 115 -10.55 3.68 -4.53
C LEU A 115 -10.76 5.04 -5.20
N GLY A 116 -10.39 5.16 -6.48
CA GLY A 116 -10.66 6.37 -7.24
C GLY A 116 -12.15 6.68 -7.33
N ARG A 117 -13.04 5.68 -7.48
CA ARG A 117 -14.49 5.92 -7.51
C ARG A 117 -15.00 6.39 -6.14
N ARG A 118 -14.45 5.83 -5.06
CA ARG A 118 -14.78 6.22 -3.68
C ARG A 118 -14.25 7.62 -3.32
N PHE A 119 -13.09 7.99 -3.86
CA PHE A 119 -12.42 9.26 -3.60
C PHE A 119 -12.15 10.04 -4.91
N PRO A 120 -13.19 10.53 -5.61
CA PRO A 120 -13.09 11.02 -7.00
C PRO A 120 -12.17 12.25 -7.20
N HIS A 121 -12.03 13.08 -6.17
CA HIS A 121 -11.24 14.32 -6.19
C HIS A 121 -9.89 14.17 -5.47
N ARG A 122 -9.34 12.95 -5.36
CA ARG A 122 -8.08 12.68 -4.68
C ARG A 122 -7.10 11.94 -5.58
N PHE A 123 -5.80 12.18 -5.38
CA PHE A 123 -4.75 11.33 -5.92
C PHE A 123 -4.70 10.02 -5.14
N ILE A 124 -4.81 8.88 -5.83
CA ILE A 124 -4.69 7.56 -5.20
C ILE A 124 -3.29 7.03 -5.43
N TRP A 125 -2.62 6.67 -4.35
CA TRP A 125 -1.30 6.07 -4.34
C TRP A 125 -1.42 4.65 -3.79
N VAL A 126 -1.17 3.65 -4.63
CA VAL A 126 -1.01 2.28 -4.15
C VAL A 126 0.49 2.03 -3.96
N VAL A 127 0.88 1.72 -2.72
CA VAL A 127 2.26 1.38 -2.38
C VAL A 127 2.39 -0.14 -2.47
N ARG A 128 3.16 -0.62 -3.43
CA ARG A 128 3.48 -2.04 -3.50
C ARG A 128 4.43 -2.41 -2.36
N ALA A 129 4.17 -3.53 -1.69
CA ALA A 129 5.10 -4.13 -0.75
C ALA A 129 6.48 -4.30 -1.39
N SER A 130 7.54 -4.02 -0.64
CA SER A 130 8.93 -4.06 -1.17
C SER A 130 9.33 -5.45 -1.65
N ARG A 131 8.64 -6.49 -1.17
CA ARG A 131 8.83 -7.88 -1.58
C ARG A 131 7.48 -8.60 -1.59
N MET A 132 7.34 -9.55 -2.51
CA MET A 132 6.26 -10.55 -2.52
C MET A 132 6.88 -11.94 -2.29
N TYR A 133 6.82 -12.45 -1.06
CA TYR A 133 7.39 -13.76 -0.73
C TYR A 133 6.48 -14.88 -1.24
N LEU A 134 7.07 -15.87 -1.94
CA LEU A 134 6.34 -16.95 -2.63
C LEU A 134 5.22 -16.43 -3.56
N HIS A 135 5.41 -15.24 -4.13
CA HIS A 135 4.42 -14.54 -4.96
C HIS A 135 3.04 -14.35 -4.30
N LYS A 136 2.97 -14.44 -2.97
CA LYS A 136 1.72 -14.45 -2.19
C LYS A 136 1.80 -13.51 -1.00
N PHE A 137 2.83 -13.63 -0.17
CA PHE A 137 2.91 -12.89 1.07
C PHE A 137 3.51 -11.51 0.84
N SER A 138 2.74 -10.48 1.15
CA SER A 138 3.15 -9.09 1.08
C SER A 138 4.10 -8.77 2.24
N CYS A 139 5.23 -8.17 1.90
CA CYS A 139 6.36 -8.00 2.81
C CYS A 139 6.77 -6.51 2.83
N TYR A 140 6.43 -5.82 3.92
CA TYR A 140 6.59 -4.36 4.11
C TYR A 140 7.86 -3.99 4.88
N GLN A 141 8.99 -4.67 4.64
CA GLN A 141 10.24 -4.46 5.40
C GLN A 141 10.76 -3.02 5.35
N ASN A 142 10.39 -2.24 4.33
CA ASN A 142 10.76 -0.83 4.26
C ASN A 142 10.05 0.05 5.30
N PHE A 143 8.94 -0.43 5.86
CA PHE A 143 8.12 0.27 6.86
C PHE A 143 8.18 -0.39 8.24
N VAL A 144 8.18 -1.72 8.29
CA VAL A 144 8.10 -2.47 9.54
C VAL A 144 9.01 -3.69 9.52
N GLU A 145 9.75 -3.91 10.60
CA GLU A 145 10.53 -5.13 10.76
C GLU A 145 9.60 -6.34 10.73
N SER A 146 10.04 -7.41 10.08
CA SER A 146 9.18 -8.58 9.92
C SER A 146 9.96 -9.85 9.64
N ASN A 147 9.34 -10.98 9.98
CA ASN A 147 9.85 -12.28 9.60
C ASN A 147 9.73 -12.52 8.08
N VAL A 148 10.18 -13.69 7.61
CA VAL A 148 10.20 -14.02 6.17
C VAL A 148 8.83 -14.03 5.49
N PHE A 149 7.75 -14.23 6.26
CA PHE A 149 6.36 -14.20 5.80
C PHE A 149 5.72 -12.81 5.99
N GLY A 150 6.50 -11.81 6.37
CA GLY A 150 6.05 -10.45 6.59
C GLY A 150 5.20 -10.28 7.86
N ALA A 151 5.25 -11.21 8.83
CA ALA A 151 4.60 -10.95 10.12
C ALA A 151 5.42 -9.89 10.87
N PRO A 152 4.79 -8.82 11.39
CA PRO A 152 5.49 -7.66 11.90
C PRO A 152 6.14 -7.94 13.26
N GLU A 153 7.16 -7.14 13.56
CA GLU A 153 7.61 -6.83 14.92
C GLU A 153 7.59 -5.30 15.02
N HIS A 154 6.66 -4.77 15.82
CA HIS A 154 6.45 -3.33 15.88
C HIS A 154 7.46 -2.62 16.78
N GLY A 155 7.99 -1.51 16.29
CA GLY A 155 9.03 -0.73 16.95
C GLY A 155 8.66 0.73 17.22
N PRO A 156 9.40 1.42 18.09
CA PRO A 156 9.20 2.85 18.34
C PRO A 156 9.64 3.71 17.15
N TYR A 157 9.28 4.99 17.20
CA TYR A 157 9.68 5.98 16.19
C TYR A 157 11.19 6.08 15.99
N SER A 158 11.59 6.17 14.73
CA SER A 158 12.94 6.53 14.30
C SER A 158 12.88 7.66 13.27
N ALA A 159 13.54 8.78 13.54
CA ALA A 159 13.47 9.99 12.73
C ALA A 159 13.98 9.77 11.29
N ASP A 160 15.04 8.98 11.13
CA ASP A 160 15.74 8.83 9.84
C ASP A 160 15.31 7.59 9.05
N CYS A 161 14.68 6.61 9.69
CA CYS A 161 14.37 5.32 9.05
C CYS A 161 13.04 4.67 9.47
N GLY A 162 12.21 5.37 10.25
CA GLY A 162 10.89 4.89 10.66
C GLY A 162 9.85 4.92 9.52
N ALA A 163 8.70 4.30 9.77
CA ALA A 163 7.58 4.22 8.83
C ALA A 163 7.06 5.60 8.40
N PHE A 164 7.00 6.58 9.31
CA PHE A 164 6.60 7.95 8.92
C PHE A 164 7.61 8.61 7.98
N CYS A 165 8.91 8.43 8.25
CA CYS A 165 9.97 8.95 7.39
C CYS A 165 9.89 8.32 6.00
N GLN A 166 9.69 6.99 5.94
CA GLN A 166 9.50 6.25 4.69
C GLN A 166 8.27 6.72 3.91
N LEU A 167 7.12 6.86 4.57
CA LEU A 167 5.87 7.29 3.93
C LEU A 167 6.01 8.70 3.34
N ARG A 168 6.54 9.65 4.12
CA ARG A 168 6.72 11.03 3.68
C ARG A 168 7.70 11.10 2.50
N ALA A 169 8.81 10.37 2.55
CA ALA A 169 9.79 10.35 1.48
C ALA A 169 9.22 9.74 0.18
N LEU A 170 8.52 8.61 0.26
CA LEU A 170 7.89 7.98 -0.91
C LEU A 170 6.85 8.89 -1.56
N LEU A 171 6.03 9.58 -0.76
CA LEU A 171 5.07 10.54 -1.30
C LEU A 171 5.78 11.73 -1.95
N SER A 172 6.78 12.33 -1.29
CA SER A 172 7.54 13.46 -1.84
C SER A 172 8.19 13.08 -3.18
N HIS A 173 9.01 12.03 -3.19
CA HIS A 173 9.71 11.58 -4.39
C HIS A 173 8.75 11.05 -5.47
N GLY A 174 7.64 10.42 -5.06
CA GLY A 174 6.58 9.97 -5.96
C GLY A 174 5.90 11.14 -6.66
N MET A 175 5.53 12.20 -5.92
CA MET A 175 4.95 13.43 -6.45
C MET A 175 5.90 14.11 -7.44
N ASP A 176 7.20 14.18 -7.11
CA ASP A 176 8.23 14.76 -7.97
C ASP A 176 8.37 13.97 -9.28
N ARG A 177 8.49 12.63 -9.21
CA ARG A 177 8.59 11.76 -10.38
C ARG A 177 7.33 11.78 -11.26
N ALA A 178 6.16 11.91 -10.63
CA ALA A 178 4.89 12.05 -11.32
C ALA A 178 4.62 13.47 -11.84
N LYS A 179 5.50 14.43 -11.54
CA LYS A 179 5.39 15.85 -11.89
C LYS A 179 4.05 16.45 -11.42
N LEU A 180 3.65 16.13 -10.19
CA LEU A 180 2.41 16.66 -9.62
C LEU A 180 2.57 18.13 -9.23
N PRO A 181 1.49 18.93 -9.34
CA PRO A 181 1.51 20.30 -8.81
C PRO A 181 1.60 20.27 -7.28
N ASN A 182 2.32 21.24 -6.70
CA ASN A 182 2.46 21.42 -5.25
C ASN A 182 3.00 20.17 -4.52
N PRO A 183 4.22 19.69 -4.82
CA PRO A 183 4.84 18.60 -4.07
C PRO A 183 4.97 18.95 -2.57
N LEU A 184 5.10 17.90 -1.75
CA LEU A 184 5.38 18.05 -0.32
C LEU A 184 6.59 18.96 -0.11
N GLN A 185 6.44 19.94 0.77
CA GLN A 185 7.51 20.85 1.14
C GLN A 185 8.56 20.12 1.97
N PRO A 186 9.80 20.65 2.07
CA PRO A 186 10.85 20.06 2.90
C PRO A 186 10.39 19.77 4.34
N ALA A 187 11.03 18.78 4.99
CA ALA A 187 10.64 18.34 6.32
C ALA A 187 10.65 19.52 7.32
N GLY A 188 9.62 19.60 8.17
CA GLY A 188 9.40 20.71 9.09
C GLY A 188 8.75 21.97 8.50
N ALA A 189 8.61 22.07 7.17
CA ALA A 189 7.82 23.14 6.56
C ALA A 189 6.31 22.87 6.67
N ALA A 190 5.51 23.91 6.49
CA ALA A 190 4.07 23.77 6.38
C ALA A 190 3.69 23.33 4.96
N ASP A 191 2.81 22.32 4.85
CA ASP A 191 2.21 21.88 3.58
C ASP A 191 0.78 22.42 3.42
N PRO A 192 0.58 23.70 3.07
CA PRO A 192 -0.76 24.27 2.95
C PRO A 192 -1.57 23.54 1.86
N GLY A 193 -2.76 23.07 2.22
CA GLY A 193 -3.66 22.36 1.31
C GLY A 193 -3.39 20.87 1.14
N PHE A 194 -2.30 20.32 1.69
CA PHE A 194 -2.07 18.88 1.70
C PHE A 194 -2.99 18.18 2.71
N SER A 195 -3.64 17.10 2.31
CA SER A 195 -4.36 16.20 3.21
C SER A 195 -4.20 14.75 2.77
N LEU A 196 -4.18 13.84 3.73
CA LEU A 196 -3.84 12.45 3.52
C LEU A 196 -4.85 11.54 4.21
N ILE A 197 -5.34 10.55 3.46
CA ILE A 197 -6.07 9.40 4.00
C ILE A 197 -5.17 8.18 3.84
N LEU A 198 -5.10 7.35 4.87
CA LEU A 198 -4.39 6.07 4.83
C LEU A 198 -5.39 4.92 4.82
N VAL A 199 -5.14 3.93 3.97
CA VAL A 199 -5.96 2.72 3.87
C VAL A 199 -5.03 1.53 3.87
N GLY A 200 -5.20 0.63 4.82
CA GLY A 200 -4.49 -0.64 4.89
C GLY A 200 -5.51 -1.75 4.71
N PHE A 201 -5.22 -2.69 3.81
CA PHE A 201 -6.06 -3.86 3.61
C PHE A 201 -5.28 -5.13 3.94
N SER A 202 -5.89 -6.04 4.72
CA SER A 202 -5.30 -7.34 5.04
C SER A 202 -3.90 -7.16 5.63
N LYS A 203 -2.88 -7.72 4.99
CA LYS A 203 -1.47 -7.51 5.35
C LYS A 203 -1.04 -6.04 5.39
N GLY A 204 -1.61 -5.16 4.56
CA GLY A 204 -1.31 -3.74 4.55
C GLY A 204 -1.58 -3.02 5.88
N CYS A 205 -2.46 -3.56 6.73
CA CYS A 205 -2.74 -3.05 8.07
C CYS A 205 -1.50 -3.06 8.98
N VAL A 206 -0.50 -3.91 8.73
CA VAL A 206 0.74 -3.92 9.53
C VAL A 206 1.51 -2.60 9.40
N VAL A 207 1.42 -1.92 8.25
CA VAL A 207 2.03 -0.60 8.08
C VAL A 207 1.30 0.44 8.92
N LEU A 208 -0.04 0.38 8.96
CA LEU A 208 -0.84 1.26 9.79
C LEU A 208 -0.57 1.05 11.28
N ASN A 209 -0.47 -0.20 11.72
CA ASN A 209 -0.12 -0.56 13.09
C ASN A 209 1.24 0.03 13.46
N GLN A 210 2.25 -0.12 12.58
CA GLN A 210 3.57 0.47 12.80
C GLN A 210 3.49 2.00 12.93
N LEU A 211 2.73 2.68 12.07
CA LEU A 211 2.54 4.13 12.18
C LEU A 211 1.91 4.51 13.54
N VAL A 212 0.98 3.72 14.07
CA VAL A 212 0.39 3.97 15.40
C VAL A 212 1.45 3.88 16.51
N TYR A 213 2.31 2.86 16.50
CA TYR A 213 3.42 2.74 17.46
C TYR A 213 4.44 3.88 17.35
N GLU A 214 4.61 4.44 16.16
CA GLU A 214 5.52 5.58 15.94
C GLU A 214 4.91 6.96 16.28
N LEU A 215 3.59 7.07 16.46
CA LEU A 215 2.91 8.36 16.70
C LEU A 215 3.50 9.20 17.83
N PRO A 216 3.81 8.66 19.03
CA PRO A 216 4.37 9.47 20.12
C PRO A 216 5.62 10.24 19.70
N GLY A 217 6.54 9.57 18.99
CA GLY A 217 7.78 10.18 18.50
C GLY A 217 7.53 11.10 17.31
N ALA A 218 6.75 10.66 16.32
CA ALA A 218 6.51 11.43 15.10
C ALA A 218 5.75 12.75 15.37
N ARG A 219 4.87 12.78 16.37
CA ARG A 219 4.17 14.01 16.79
C ARG A 219 5.07 14.97 17.57
N SER A 220 6.08 14.45 18.24
CA SER A 220 7.07 15.22 19.00
C SER A 220 8.20 15.76 18.12
N ASP A 221 8.43 15.16 16.95
CA ASP A 221 9.45 15.57 16.01
C ASP A 221 9.03 16.84 15.22
N PRO A 222 9.77 17.96 15.32
CA PRO A 222 9.49 19.17 14.54
C PRO A 222 9.49 18.97 13.01
N GLN A 223 10.27 18.01 12.50
CA GLN A 223 10.39 17.72 11.08
C GLN A 223 9.23 16.88 10.53
N MET A 224 8.56 16.11 11.41
CA MET A 224 7.51 15.16 11.02
C MET A 224 6.11 15.58 11.48
N SER A 225 6.00 16.29 12.61
CA SER A 225 4.72 16.62 13.23
C SER A 225 3.77 17.41 12.32
N THR A 226 4.29 18.24 11.41
CA THR A 226 3.46 18.96 10.43
C THR A 226 2.83 18.01 9.42
N PHE A 227 3.57 16.98 8.97
CA PHE A 227 3.08 15.94 8.07
C PHE A 227 2.08 15.02 8.76
N VAL A 228 2.35 14.58 10.00
CA VAL A 228 1.43 13.73 10.78
C VAL A 228 0.05 14.40 10.92
N LYS A 229 0.01 15.71 11.19
CA LYS A 229 -1.23 16.51 11.29
C LYS A 229 -2.04 16.58 10.00
N ARG A 230 -1.50 16.14 8.86
CA ARG A 230 -2.22 16.12 7.57
C ARG A 230 -2.99 14.82 7.35
N ILE A 231 -2.79 13.81 8.19
CA ILE A 231 -3.54 12.55 8.14
C ILE A 231 -4.91 12.81 8.77
N SER A 232 -5.97 12.76 7.94
CA SER A 232 -7.34 13.01 8.41
C SER A 232 -8.07 11.74 8.81
N ASP A 233 -7.81 10.65 8.09
CA ASP A 233 -8.52 9.38 8.24
C ASP A 233 -7.57 8.20 8.06
N VAL A 234 -7.79 7.15 8.84
CA VAL A 234 -7.11 5.87 8.67
C VAL A 234 -8.14 4.75 8.65
N PHE A 235 -8.09 3.94 7.60
CA PHE A 235 -8.98 2.80 7.36
C PHE A 235 -8.21 1.49 7.50
N TRP A 236 -8.54 0.70 8.52
CA TRP A 236 -8.15 -0.70 8.64
C TRP A 236 -9.21 -1.56 8.00
N LEU A 237 -8.86 -2.20 6.88
CA LEU A 237 -9.74 -3.07 6.11
C LEU A 237 -9.32 -4.51 6.30
N ASP A 238 -10.08 -5.23 7.12
CA ASP A 238 -9.98 -6.66 7.36
C ASP A 238 -8.55 -7.13 7.62
N GLY A 239 -7.91 -6.51 8.62
CA GLY A 239 -6.51 -6.75 8.95
C GLY A 239 -6.24 -8.20 9.32
N GLY A 240 -5.18 -8.77 8.73
CA GLY A 240 -4.81 -10.16 8.90
C GLY A 240 -3.37 -10.43 8.43
N HIS A 241 -2.69 -11.37 9.10
CA HIS A 241 -1.36 -11.85 8.69
C HIS A 241 -1.05 -13.23 9.31
N PRO A 242 -0.06 -13.98 8.79
CA PRO A 242 0.35 -15.28 9.33
C PRO A 242 1.04 -15.28 10.71
N GLY A 243 1.05 -14.14 11.42
CA GLY A 243 1.63 -14.06 12.77
C GLY A 243 0.60 -14.47 13.84
N GLY A 244 1.05 -14.72 15.06
CA GLY A 244 0.18 -15.17 16.16
C GLY A 244 -0.36 -14.06 17.07
N SER A 245 -0.04 -12.80 16.79
CA SER A 245 -0.41 -11.60 17.55
C SER A 245 -0.12 -10.36 16.72
N GLU A 246 -0.49 -9.18 17.22
CA GLU A 246 -0.22 -7.87 16.61
C GLU A 246 -0.95 -7.64 15.28
N THR A 247 -2.06 -8.33 15.08
CA THR A 247 -2.95 -8.08 13.94
C THR A 247 -3.66 -6.76 14.10
N TRP A 248 -4.06 -6.42 15.34
CA TRP A 248 -4.50 -5.09 15.72
C TRP A 248 -3.64 -4.53 16.86
N VAL A 249 -3.51 -3.21 16.92
CA VAL A 249 -2.74 -2.55 17.99
C VAL A 249 -3.47 -2.75 19.31
N THR A 250 -2.78 -3.32 20.29
CA THR A 250 -3.32 -3.50 21.65
C THR A 250 -2.61 -2.68 22.72
N ASP A 251 -1.47 -2.08 22.38
CA ASP A 251 -0.72 -1.20 23.28
C ASP A 251 -1.52 0.06 23.64
N LYS A 252 -1.74 0.24 24.94
CA LYS A 252 -2.63 1.28 25.46
C LYS A 252 -2.06 2.68 25.27
N GLU A 253 -0.75 2.86 25.36
CA GLU A 253 -0.13 4.19 25.20
C GLU A 253 -0.11 4.59 23.72
N ALA A 254 0.15 3.65 22.81
CA ALA A 254 0.06 3.87 21.36
C ALA A 254 -1.38 4.25 20.95
N LEU A 255 -2.39 3.56 21.46
CA LEU A 255 -3.80 3.89 21.19
C LEU A 255 -4.24 5.22 21.81
N LYS A 256 -3.69 5.59 22.97
CA LYS A 256 -3.90 6.90 23.57
C LYS A 256 -3.33 8.01 22.69
N GLU A 257 -2.14 7.81 22.11
CA GLU A 257 -1.53 8.76 21.18
C GLU A 257 -2.26 8.83 19.83
N LEU A 258 -2.80 7.71 19.35
CA LEU A 258 -3.73 7.69 18.22
C LEU A 258 -4.96 8.52 18.54
N GLY A 259 -5.54 8.34 19.72
CA GLY A 259 -6.69 9.10 20.18
C GLY A 259 -6.43 10.61 20.25
N ALA A 260 -5.28 11.01 20.78
CA ALA A 260 -4.89 12.40 20.89
C ALA A 260 -4.43 13.04 19.57
N SER A 261 -4.26 12.25 18.49
CA SER A 261 -3.81 12.75 17.19
C SER A 261 -4.90 13.53 16.43
N GLY A 262 -6.18 13.29 16.74
CA GLY A 262 -7.33 13.89 16.06
C GLY A 262 -7.71 13.22 14.74
N VAL A 263 -7.10 12.07 14.41
CA VAL A 263 -7.43 11.29 13.22
C VAL A 263 -8.75 10.54 13.36
N SER A 264 -9.53 10.44 12.29
CA SER A 264 -10.71 9.58 12.26
C SER A 264 -10.29 8.13 12.01
N VAL A 265 -10.71 7.23 12.90
CA VAL A 265 -10.38 5.81 12.83
C VAL A 265 -11.56 5.02 12.28
N HIS A 266 -11.29 4.21 11.26
CA HIS A 266 -12.30 3.38 10.60
C HIS A 266 -11.85 1.93 10.55
N ALA A 267 -12.60 1.04 11.19
CA ALA A 267 -12.36 -0.40 11.20
C ALA A 267 -13.49 -1.12 10.45
N HIS A 268 -13.11 -1.81 9.40
CA HIS A 268 -14.01 -2.63 8.60
C HIS A 268 -13.49 -4.05 8.64
N VAL A 269 -14.30 -4.99 9.10
CA VAL A 269 -13.88 -6.39 9.28
C VAL A 269 -14.91 -7.33 8.68
N THR A 270 -14.51 -8.56 8.42
CA THR A 270 -15.37 -9.64 7.94
C THR A 270 -15.22 -10.85 8.86
N PRO A 271 -16.22 -11.75 8.91
CA PRO A 271 -16.11 -13.00 9.64
C PRO A 271 -14.89 -13.86 9.25
N TYR A 272 -14.34 -13.66 8.04
CA TYR A 272 -13.13 -14.38 7.59
C TYR A 272 -11.92 -14.12 8.48
N GLU A 273 -11.73 -12.89 8.97
CA GLU A 273 -10.63 -12.56 9.86
C GLU A 273 -11.02 -12.67 11.33
N VAL A 274 -12.10 -12.00 11.76
CA VAL A 274 -12.38 -11.83 13.20
C VAL A 274 -13.14 -12.99 13.85
N CYS A 275 -13.72 -13.89 13.05
CA CYS A 275 -14.47 -15.06 13.55
C CYS A 275 -13.76 -16.40 13.27
N ASP A 276 -12.50 -16.38 12.82
CA ASP A 276 -11.74 -17.61 12.57
C ASP A 276 -11.31 -18.27 13.91
N PRO A 277 -11.81 -19.47 14.23
CA PRO A 277 -11.48 -20.14 15.49
C PRO A 277 -10.01 -20.54 15.60
N MET A 278 -9.31 -20.73 14.47
CA MET A 278 -7.88 -21.03 14.44
C MET A 278 -7.01 -19.79 14.67
N ARG A 279 -7.61 -18.60 14.50
CA ARG A 279 -6.96 -17.29 14.63
C ARG A 279 -7.75 -16.37 15.58
N ALA A 280 -8.28 -16.93 16.66
CA ALA A 280 -9.19 -16.24 17.57
C ALA A 280 -8.62 -14.94 18.17
N TRP A 281 -7.29 -14.78 18.23
CA TRP A 281 -6.65 -13.54 18.67
C TRP A 281 -7.03 -12.36 17.77
N VAL A 282 -7.26 -12.55 16.47
CA VAL A 282 -7.58 -11.45 15.53
C VAL A 282 -8.85 -10.73 15.97
N GLY A 283 -9.91 -11.47 16.28
CA GLY A 283 -11.15 -10.91 16.80
C GLY A 283 -11.00 -10.31 18.20
N GLN A 284 -10.20 -10.93 19.06
CA GLN A 284 -9.95 -10.42 20.42
C GLN A 284 -9.18 -9.09 20.40
N GLU A 285 -8.12 -9.00 19.58
CA GLU A 285 -7.32 -7.79 19.41
C GLU A 285 -8.15 -6.67 18.74
N HIS A 286 -8.97 -6.99 17.74
CA HIS A 286 -9.91 -6.02 17.12
C HIS A 286 -10.89 -5.43 18.15
N GLN A 287 -11.52 -6.29 18.96
CA GLN A 287 -12.43 -5.83 20.02
C GLN A 287 -11.71 -4.95 21.04
N HIS A 288 -10.50 -5.34 21.45
CA HIS A 288 -9.67 -4.57 22.36
C HIS A 288 -9.26 -3.22 21.77
N PHE A 289 -8.88 -3.18 20.49
CA PHE A 289 -8.55 -1.96 19.75
C PHE A 289 -9.71 -0.97 19.77
N ILE A 290 -10.91 -1.40 19.37
CA ILE A 290 -12.10 -0.54 19.35
C ILE A 290 -12.45 -0.04 20.75
N LYS A 291 -12.57 -0.96 21.71
CA LYS A 291 -12.95 -0.62 23.09
C LYS A 291 -11.97 0.36 23.73
N THR A 292 -10.66 0.17 23.52
CA THR A 292 -9.64 1.05 24.10
C THR A 292 -9.71 2.45 23.50
N LEU A 293 -9.99 2.57 22.20
CA LEU A 293 -10.19 3.88 21.57
C LEU A 293 -11.45 4.60 22.09
N GLU A 294 -12.55 3.86 22.26
CA GLU A 294 -13.78 4.38 22.88
C GLU A 294 -13.55 4.83 24.34
N GLU A 295 -12.76 4.09 25.12
CA GLU A 295 -12.35 4.48 26.48
C GLU A 295 -11.56 5.79 26.51
N PHE A 296 -10.79 6.09 25.45
CA PHE A 296 -10.09 7.36 25.27
C PHE A 296 -10.95 8.47 24.64
N GLY A 297 -12.25 8.22 24.45
CA GLY A 297 -13.22 9.21 23.98
C GLY A 297 -13.29 9.35 22.46
N LEU A 298 -12.75 8.39 21.71
CA LEU A 298 -12.91 8.36 20.25
C LEU A 298 -14.23 7.69 19.88
N CYS A 299 -14.72 8.02 18.69
CA CYS A 299 -15.87 7.37 18.07
C CYS A 299 -15.41 6.65 16.80
N PRO A 300 -14.62 5.55 16.90
CA PRO A 300 -14.18 4.83 15.71
C PRO A 300 -15.39 4.28 14.96
N SER A 301 -15.37 4.34 13.62
CA SER A 301 -16.34 3.56 12.85
C SER A 301 -15.94 2.09 12.94
N ASN A 302 -16.90 1.21 13.26
CA ASN A 302 -16.67 -0.22 13.40
C ASN A 302 -17.78 -0.97 12.67
N LYS A 303 -17.44 -1.61 11.54
CA LYS A 303 -18.40 -2.33 10.71
C LYS A 303 -17.94 -3.77 10.47
N LEU A 304 -18.76 -4.72 10.91
CA LEU A 304 -18.70 -6.11 10.47
C LEU A 304 -19.50 -6.24 9.17
N HIS A 305 -18.83 -6.58 8.07
CA HIS A 305 -19.46 -6.80 6.77
C HIS A 305 -19.76 -8.29 6.57
N PHE A 306 -20.78 -8.59 5.77
CA PHE A 306 -21.11 -9.96 5.36
C PHE A 306 -21.43 -10.90 6.53
N GLU A 307 -22.02 -10.38 7.63
CA GLU A 307 -22.33 -11.17 8.82
C GLU A 307 -23.27 -12.35 8.57
N ASP A 308 -24.17 -12.19 7.58
CA ASP A 308 -25.13 -13.21 7.16
C ASP A 308 -24.57 -14.21 6.13
N GLU A 309 -23.33 -14.04 5.69
CA GLU A 309 -22.67 -14.91 4.72
C GLU A 309 -21.60 -15.80 5.39
N PRO A 310 -21.34 -17.02 4.87
CA PRO A 310 -20.22 -17.82 5.34
C PRO A 310 -18.87 -17.08 5.18
N ALA A 311 -18.00 -17.20 6.19
CA ALA A 311 -16.65 -16.67 6.15
C ALA A 311 -15.89 -17.20 4.91
N SER A 312 -15.35 -16.29 4.10
CA SER A 312 -14.70 -16.63 2.83
C SER A 312 -13.63 -15.59 2.47
N ILE A 313 -12.61 -16.03 1.70
CA ILE A 313 -11.57 -15.12 1.21
C ILE A 313 -12.14 -14.17 0.14
N GLU A 314 -13.22 -14.55 -0.53
CA GLU A 314 -13.99 -13.66 -1.40
C GLU A 314 -14.55 -12.48 -0.62
N ASN A 315 -15.14 -12.72 0.56
CA ASN A 315 -15.66 -11.67 1.43
C ASN A 315 -14.55 -10.78 1.98
N HIS A 316 -13.40 -11.37 2.32
CA HIS A 316 -12.19 -10.64 2.68
C HIS A 316 -11.84 -9.60 1.62
N PHE A 317 -11.75 -9.97 0.33
CA PHE A 317 -11.48 -8.98 -0.73
C PHE A 317 -12.65 -8.01 -0.99
N ARG A 318 -13.90 -8.49 -0.92
CA ARG A 318 -15.09 -7.66 -1.16
C ARG A 318 -15.21 -6.46 -0.23
N VAL A 319 -14.59 -6.50 0.96
CA VAL A 319 -14.56 -5.35 1.88
C VAL A 319 -14.03 -4.07 1.22
N ILE A 320 -13.12 -4.19 0.24
CA ILE A 320 -12.53 -3.06 -0.51
C ILE A 320 -13.59 -2.31 -1.31
N LEU A 321 -14.70 -2.95 -1.68
CA LEU A 321 -15.79 -2.32 -2.42
C LEU A 321 -16.82 -1.62 -1.51
N GLU A 322 -16.94 -2.04 -0.24
CA GLU A 322 -18.09 -1.72 0.61
C GLU A 322 -17.78 -0.88 1.85
N PHE A 323 -16.49 -0.67 2.16
CA PHE A 323 -16.07 0.24 3.23
C PHE A 323 -16.41 1.69 2.87
#